data_AF-A0A380DQT6-F1
#
_entry.id   AF-A0A380DQT6-F1
#
_cell.length_a   1.000
_cell.length_b   1.000
_cell.length_c   1.000
_cell.angle_alpha   90.00
_cell.angle_beta   90.00
_cell.angle_gamma   90.00
#
_symmetry.space_group_name_H-M   'P 1'
#
loop_
_entity.id
_entity.type
_entity.pdbx_description
1 polymer ?
#
loop_
_entity_poly.entity_id
_entity_poly.type
_entity_poly.pdbx_seq_one_letter_code
_entity_poly.pdbx_strand_id
1 'polypeptide(L)'
;MLIYHTNLGSKPLLRVFRFDNKPAKQVSNIHVTLLIGYDDYYYYYIDPLWSHIRRGLVLPAIIPNRKQIIKIRKEKMEYSFNSPGRKCIYVQPHSYTIENQQQNKHT
;
A
#
# COMPACT_ATOMS: atom_id res chain seq x y z
N MET A 1 4.73 -2.54 -5.70
CA MET A 1 3.30 -2.94 -5.61
C MET A 1 2.55 -1.85 -4.88
N LEU A 2 1.43 -1.35 -5.43
CA LEU A 2 0.56 -0.44 -4.69
C LEU A 2 -0.37 -1.27 -3.81
N ILE A 3 -0.46 -0.92 -2.53
CA ILE A 3 -1.27 -1.63 -1.54
C ILE A 3 -2.32 -0.70 -0.94
N TYR A 4 -3.50 -1.27 -0.69
CA TYR A 4 -4.58 -0.58 -0.01
C TYR A 4 -4.64 -1.13 1.42
N HIS A 5 -4.41 -0.26 2.40
CA HIS A 5 -4.46 -0.63 3.81
C HIS A 5 -5.12 0.49 4.63
N THR A 6 -5.51 0.23 5.87
CA THR A 6 -6.02 1.31 6.73
C THR A 6 -4.92 2.33 7.03
N ASN A 7 -5.27 3.62 7.14
CA ASN A 7 -4.32 4.71 7.39
C ASN A 7 -3.36 4.39 8.55
N LEU A 8 -2.05 4.29 8.27
CA LEU A 8 -0.98 3.91 9.20
C LEU A 8 -1.26 2.63 10.04
N GLY A 9 -2.09 1.72 9.52
CA GLY A 9 -2.55 0.51 10.18
C GLY A 9 -3.52 0.75 11.34
N SER A 10 -4.29 1.84 11.30
CA SER A 10 -5.37 2.13 12.25
C SER A 10 -6.53 1.12 12.14
N LYS A 11 -7.43 1.14 13.12
CA LYS A 11 -8.65 0.31 13.08
C LYS A 11 -9.51 0.68 11.85
N PRO A 12 -10.13 -0.30 11.17
CA PRO A 12 -10.99 -0.04 10.03
C PRO A 12 -12.23 0.74 10.47
N LEU A 13 -12.48 1.87 9.82
CA LEU A 13 -13.69 2.66 10.01
C LEU A 13 -14.70 2.22 8.96
N LEU A 14 -15.75 1.53 9.41
CA LEU A 14 -16.80 1.06 8.52
C LEU A 14 -17.86 2.15 8.34
N ARG A 15 -18.17 2.47 7.09
CA ARG A 15 -19.27 3.37 6.73
C ARG A 15 -20.17 2.71 5.68
N VAL A 16 -21.43 3.10 5.68
CA VAL A 16 -22.39 2.69 4.65
C VAL A 16 -22.34 3.71 3.53
N PHE A 17 -22.01 3.25 2.33
CA PHE A 17 -22.05 4.03 1.10
C PHE A 17 -23.18 3.52 0.22
N ARG A 18 -23.68 4.34 -0.71
CA ARG A 18 -24.68 3.90 -1.70
C ARG A 18 -24.00 3.77 -3.05
N PHE A 19 -23.99 2.56 -3.60
CA PHE A 19 -23.56 2.27 -4.97
C PHE A 19 -24.79 1.80 -5.74
N ASP A 20 -25.13 2.47 -6.84
CA ASP A 20 -26.33 2.15 -7.65
C ASP A 20 -27.61 2.04 -6.79
N ASN A 21 -27.79 3.02 -5.89
CA ASN A 21 -28.87 3.07 -4.88
C ASN A 21 -28.89 1.93 -3.85
N LYS A 22 -27.97 0.97 -3.91
CA LYS A 22 -27.84 -0.13 -2.94
C LYS A 22 -26.86 0.23 -1.83
N PRO A 23 -27.24 0.08 -0.55
CA PRO A 23 -26.32 0.31 0.56
C PRO A 23 -25.23 -0.77 0.60
N ALA A 24 -23.98 -0.37 0.77
CA ALA A 24 -22.85 -1.27 0.98
C ALA A 24 -21.96 -0.76 2.11
N LYS A 25 -21.61 -1.64 3.04
CA LYS A 25 -20.69 -1.34 4.14
C LYS A 25 -19.25 -1.48 3.63
N GLN A 26 -18.48 -0.40 3.66
CA GLN A 26 -17.09 -0.36 3.20
C GLN A 26 -16.17 0.28 4.24
N VAL A 27 -14.89 -0.05 4.19
CA VAL A 27 -13.85 0.63 4.98
C VAL A 27 -13.61 2.02 4.38
N SER A 28 -13.72 3.08 5.18
CA SER A 28 -13.63 4.47 4.72
C SER A 28 -12.26 5.12 4.96
N ASN A 29 -11.42 4.55 5.82
CA ASN A 29 -10.07 5.06 6.12
C ASN A 29 -8.99 4.30 5.35
N ILE A 30 -9.28 3.94 4.11
CA ILE A 30 -8.32 3.30 3.21
C ILE A 30 -7.26 4.33 2.80
N HIS A 31 -6.01 3.89 2.81
CA HIS A 31 -4.84 4.62 2.34
C HIS A 31 -4.07 3.77 1.34
N VAL A 32 -3.59 4.40 0.27
CA VAL A 32 -2.86 3.73 -0.80
C VAL A 32 -1.38 4.08 -0.70
N THR A 33 -0.53 3.08 -0.57
CA THR A 33 0.92 3.25 -0.41
C THR A 33 1.69 2.34 -1.35
N LEU A 34 2.95 2.70 -1.60
CA LEU A 34 3.84 1.89 -2.43
C LEU A 34 4.70 0.99 -1.54
N LEU A 35 4.46 -0.32 -1.57
CA LEU A 35 5.33 -1.28 -0.91
C LEU A 35 6.67 -1.35 -1.64
N ILE A 36 7.77 -1.16 -0.89
CA ILE A 36 9.14 -1.11 -1.42
C ILE A 36 10.05 -2.22 -0.88
N GLY A 37 9.67 -2.92 0.20
CA GLY A 37 10.46 -4.03 0.74
C GLY A 37 9.95 -4.53 2.09
N TYR A 38 10.66 -5.52 2.63
CA TYR A 38 10.41 -6.10 3.95
C TYR A 38 11.70 -6.68 4.55
N ASP A 39 11.72 -6.84 5.87
CA ASP A 39 12.68 -7.65 6.61
C ASP A 39 11.94 -8.75 7.39
N ASP A 40 12.57 -9.34 8.42
CA ASP A 40 11.96 -10.39 9.24
C ASP A 40 10.70 -9.93 9.98
N TYR A 41 10.63 -8.66 10.40
CA TYR A 41 9.60 -8.14 11.31
C TYR A 41 8.76 -7.00 10.74
N TYR A 42 9.22 -6.33 9.68
CA TYR A 42 8.64 -5.10 9.16
C TYR A 42 8.43 -5.14 7.65
N TYR A 43 7.37 -4.45 7.22
CA TYR A 43 7.22 -3.96 5.85
C TYR A 43 7.65 -2.50 5.77
N TYR A 44 8.22 -2.14 4.62
CA TYR A 44 8.63 -0.79 4.28
C TYR A 44 7.81 -0.30 3.09
N TYR A 45 7.19 0.87 3.24
CA TYR A 45 6.40 1.49 2.18
C TYR A 45 6.65 2.99 2.07
N ILE A 46 6.44 3.54 0.89
CA ILE A 46 6.41 4.98 0.65
C ILE A 46 4.97 5.45 0.81
N ASP A 47 4.80 6.43 1.68
CA ASP A 47 3.53 7.09 1.90
C ASP A 47 3.48 8.43 1.15
N PRO A 48 2.57 8.60 0.17
CA PRO A 48 2.51 9.83 -0.62
C PRO A 48 2.03 11.03 0.19
N LEU A 49 1.29 10.82 1.28
CA LEU A 49 0.73 11.89 2.09
C LEU A 49 1.59 12.21 3.31
N TRP A 50 2.34 11.24 3.82
CA TRP A 50 2.95 11.37 5.15
C TRP A 50 4.48 11.37 5.10
N SER A 51 5.08 12.41 5.67
CA SER A 51 6.51 12.51 5.93
C SER A 51 6.79 12.39 7.43
N HIS A 52 7.68 11.48 7.82
CA HIS A 52 8.20 11.42 9.17
C HIS A 52 9.10 12.63 9.47
N ILE A 53 8.84 13.32 10.56
CA ILE A 53 9.80 14.25 11.16
C ILE A 53 10.36 13.61 12.44
N ARG A 54 11.62 13.91 12.74
CA ARG A 54 12.30 13.42 13.94
C ARG A 54 11.42 13.77 15.15
N ARG A 55 11.06 12.77 15.98
CA ARG A 55 10.12 12.79 17.13
C ARG A 55 8.67 12.34 16.89
N GLY A 56 8.40 11.51 15.88
CA GLY A 56 7.09 10.86 15.73
C GLY A 56 5.98 11.75 15.18
N LEU A 57 6.31 12.99 14.81
CA LEU A 57 5.40 13.89 14.11
C LEU A 57 5.34 13.46 12.63
N VAL A 58 4.13 13.38 12.09
CA VAL A 58 3.88 13.06 10.68
C VAL A 58 3.26 14.30 10.03
N LEU A 59 3.90 14.85 9.00
CA LEU A 59 3.40 16.03 8.28
C LEU A 59 2.98 15.69 6.85
N PRO A 60 2.05 16.47 6.26
CA PRO A 60 1.71 16.35 4.85
C PRO A 60 2.95 16.53 3.97
N ALA A 61 3.21 15.56 3.09
CA ALA A 61 4.32 15.58 2.16
C ALA A 61 3.96 16.38 0.89
N ILE A 62 3.82 17.70 1.02
CA ILE A 62 3.47 18.59 -0.12
C ILE A 62 4.52 18.48 -1.24
N ILE A 63 5.79 18.27 -0.87
CA ILE A 63 6.90 18.02 -1.79
C ILE A 63 7.51 16.65 -1.47
N PRO A 64 7.72 15.77 -2.48
CA PRO A 64 8.34 14.47 -2.27
C PRO A 64 9.70 14.58 -1.58
N ASN A 65 9.93 13.77 -0.54
CA ASN A 65 11.17 13.80 0.21
C ASN A 65 11.55 12.42 0.77
N ARG A 66 12.81 12.31 1.23
CA ARG A 66 13.39 11.06 1.74
C ARG A 66 12.75 10.54 3.04
N LYS A 67 11.88 11.30 3.69
CA LYS A 67 11.25 10.95 4.97
C LYS A 67 9.86 10.32 4.82
N GLN A 68 9.45 10.00 3.59
CA GLN A 68 8.18 9.32 3.30
C GLN A 68 8.27 7.80 3.37
N ILE A 69 9.45 7.24 3.68
CA ILE A 69 9.60 5.81 3.93
C ILE A 69 9.12 5.52 5.36
N ILE A 70 8.05 4.75 5.46
CA ILE A 70 7.42 4.33 6.71
C ILE A 70 7.66 2.84 6.89
N LYS A 71 7.94 2.41 8.13
CA LYS A 71 7.97 1.00 8.51
C LYS A 71 6.77 0.64 9.37
N ILE A 72 6.24 -0.56 9.18
CA ILE A 72 5.12 -1.10 9.95
C ILE A 72 5.39 -2.58 10.28
N ARG A 73 5.02 -3.01 11.49
CA ARG A 73 5.12 -4.41 11.89
C ARG A 73 4.27 -5.29 10.97
N LYS A 74 4.75 -6.49 10.63
CA LYS A 74 4.06 -7.42 9.73
C LYS A 74 2.64 -7.73 10.18
N GLU A 75 2.44 -8.01 11.46
CA GLU A 75 1.12 -8.37 12.01
C GLU A 75 0.12 -7.21 11.85
N LYS A 76 0.61 -5.98 12.07
CA LYS A 76 -0.19 -4.76 11.91
C LYS A 76 -0.52 -4.50 10.44
N MET A 77 0.45 -4.71 9.55
CA MET A 77 0.23 -4.58 8.10
C MET A 77 -0.81 -5.59 7.62
N GLU A 78 -0.68 -6.85 8.01
CA GLU A 78 -1.60 -7.92 7.63
C GLU A 78 -3.04 -7.57 8.03
N TYR A 79 -3.26 -7.16 9.28
CA TYR A 79 -4.56 -6.70 9.74
C TYR A 79 -5.09 -5.53 8.89
N SER A 80 -4.24 -4.53 8.66
CA SER A 80 -4.61 -3.30 7.93
C SER A 80 -4.90 -3.52 6.45
N PHE A 81 -4.24 -4.50 5.82
CA PHE A 81 -4.39 -4.87 4.42
C PHE A 81 -5.58 -5.82 4.20
N ASN A 82 -5.81 -6.73 5.15
CA ASN A 82 -6.93 -7.66 5.09
C ASN A 82 -8.28 -6.93 5.28
N SER A 83 -8.32 -5.94 6.16
CA SER A 83 -9.54 -5.17 6.48
C SER A 83 -10.25 -4.55 5.26
N PRO A 84 -9.56 -3.89 4.31
CA PRO A 84 -10.17 -3.38 3.07
C PRO A 84 -10.32 -4.43 1.97
N GLY A 85 -10.08 -5.72 2.26
CA GLY A 85 -10.27 -6.82 1.31
C GLY A 85 -9.07 -7.15 0.43
N ARG A 86 -7.84 -7.01 0.95
CA ARG A 86 -6.59 -7.46 0.30
C ARG A 86 -6.35 -6.87 -1.10
N LYS A 87 -6.72 -5.59 -1.28
CA LYS A 87 -6.63 -4.93 -2.59
C LYS A 87 -5.20 -4.47 -2.86
N CYS A 88 -4.69 -4.75 -4.05
CA CYS A 88 -3.39 -4.27 -4.52
C CYS A 88 -3.39 -4.06 -6.04
N ILE A 89 -2.45 -3.25 -6.51
CA ILE A 89 -2.12 -3.15 -7.94
C ILE A 89 -0.66 -3.57 -8.09
N TYR A 90 -0.45 -4.63 -8.86
CA TYR A 90 0.86 -5.07 -9.30
C TYR A 90 1.08 -4.58 -10.73
N VAL A 91 2.18 -3.86 -10.92
CA VAL A 91 2.61 -3.40 -12.25
C VAL A 91 3.82 -4.23 -12.63
N GLN A 92 3.69 -5.04 -13.68
CA GLN A 92 4.80 -5.80 -14.23
C GLN A 92 5.67 -4.88 -15.08
N PRO A 93 6.99 -4.79 -14.83
CA PRO A 93 7.88 -4.00 -15.66
C PRO A 93 8.01 -4.61 -17.07
N HIS A 94 7.98 -3.76 -18.10
CA HIS A 94 8.00 -4.16 -19.51
C HIS A 94 9.25 -4.99 -19.89
N SER A 95 10.35 -4.82 -19.16
CA SER A 95 11.64 -5.50 -19.41
C SER A 95 11.59 -7.02 -19.25
N TYR A 96 10.66 -7.57 -18.45
CA TYR A 96 10.54 -9.01 -18.23
C TYR A 96 9.92 -9.77 -19.42
N THR A 97 9.26 -9.07 -20.35
CA THR A 97 8.66 -9.69 -21.52
C THR A 97 9.70 -10.00 -22.60
N ILE A 98 10.80 -9.23 -22.67
CA ILE A 98 11.83 -9.38 -23.71
C ILE A 98 12.70 -10.63 -23.47
N GLU A 99 13.09 -10.92 -22.23
CA GLU A 99 13.91 -12.10 -21.90
C GLU A 99 13.17 -13.43 -22.16
N ASN A 100 11.89 -13.50 -21.80
CA ASN A 100 11.06 -14.70 -21.99
C ASN A 100 10.72 -14.98 -23.47
N GLN A 101 10.84 -14.01 -24.37
CA GLN A 101 10.65 -14.21 -25.80
C GLN A 101 11.92 -14.68 -26.53
N GLN A 102 13.11 -14.41 -25.96
CA GLN A 102 14.37 -14.89 -26.54
C GLN A 102 14.64 -16.36 -26.18
N GLN A 103 14.20 -16.79 -24.99
CA GLN A 103 14.40 -18.16 -24.53
C GLN A 103 13.48 -19.19 -25.22
N ASN A 104 12.30 -18.76 -25.70
CA ASN A 104 11.34 -19.60 -26.43
C ASN A 104 11.54 -19.62 -27.96
N LYS A 105 12.62 -19.02 -28.48
CA LYS A 105 12.97 -19.07 -29.92
C LYS A 105 14.09 -20.06 -30.25
N HIS A 106 14.64 -20.75 -29.24
CA HIS A 106 15.75 -21.70 -29.38
C HIS A 106 15.40 -23.15 -29.01
N THR A 107 14.11 -23.49 -29.00
CA THR A 107 13.57 -24.86 -28.97
C THR A 107 12.60 -25.02 -30.12
#